data_AF-A0ABD7VI42-F1
#
_entry.id   AF-A0ABD7VI42-F1
#
_cell.length_a   1.000
_cell.length_b   1.000
_cell.length_c   1.000
_cell.angle_alpha   90.00
_cell.angle_beta   90.00
_cell.angle_gamma   90.00
#
_symmetry.space_group_name_H-M   'P 1'
#
loop_
_entity.id
_entity.type
_entity.pdbx_description
1 polymer ?
#
loop_
_entity_poly.entity_id
_entity_poly.type
_entity_poly.pdbx_seq_one_letter_code
_entity_poly.pdbx_strand_id
1 'polypeptide(L)'
;MPWPTINFNIDPVALATLVISLGGVLNTDGSASLPDGSLVDMSKNLLKGPDGVIHHQDGRVEFPDGRIIWPDNTIEYPDGRIVWEDGTEQLPDGSTKYPDGLTYDAQGNLVS
;
A
#
# COMPACT_ATOMS: atom_id res chain seq x y z
N MET A 1 -3.76 15.24 -6.91
CA MET A 1 -2.30 15.27 -7.19
C MET A 1 -1.75 13.96 -6.66
N PRO A 2 -0.90 13.22 -7.40
CA PRO A 2 -0.25 12.05 -6.83
C PRO A 2 0.62 12.50 -5.66
N TRP A 3 0.49 11.83 -4.52
CA TRP A 3 1.34 12.04 -3.36
C TRP A 3 2.81 11.86 -3.76
N PRO A 4 3.73 12.68 -3.24
CA PRO A 4 5.15 12.42 -3.44
C PRO A 4 5.47 11.05 -2.85
N THR A 5 6.23 10.23 -3.58
CA THR A 5 6.85 9.02 -3.04
C THR A 5 7.85 9.45 -1.97
N ILE A 6 7.40 9.56 -0.72
CA ILE A 6 8.28 9.82 0.41
C ILE A 6 9.05 8.52 0.64
N ASN A 7 10.30 8.49 0.19
CA ASN A 7 11.20 7.39 0.50
C ASN A 7 11.51 7.43 2.01
N PHE A 8 10.88 6.55 2.80
CA PHE A 8 11.15 6.37 4.23
C PHE A 8 12.52 5.71 4.50
N ASN A 9 13.33 5.48 3.46
CA ASN A 9 14.74 5.10 3.60
C ASN A 9 15.63 6.26 4.08
N ILE A 10 15.03 7.38 4.49
CA ILE A 10 15.70 8.48 5.17
C ILE A 10 15.91 8.06 6.63
N ASP A 11 17.11 8.29 7.16
CA ASP A 11 17.43 8.09 8.58
C ASP A 11 16.30 8.61 9.48
N PRO A 12 15.90 7.90 10.56
CA PRO A 12 14.80 8.32 11.43
C PRO A 12 15.00 9.74 12.00
N VAL A 13 16.25 10.17 12.19
CA VAL A 13 16.60 11.54 12.60
C VAL A 13 16.31 12.57 11.49
N ALA A 14 16.61 12.22 10.24
CA ALA A 14 16.33 13.07 9.08
C ALA A 14 14.84 13.09 8.73
N LEU A 15 14.11 11.99 8.93
CA LEU A 15 12.64 11.95 8.86
C LEU A 15 12.01 12.86 9.92
N ALA A 16 12.44 12.76 11.18
CA ALA A 16 11.96 13.64 12.24
C ALA A 16 12.23 15.12 11.93
N THR A 17 13.42 15.43 11.42
CA THR A 17 13.78 16.80 11.01
C THR A 17 12.92 17.28 9.84
N LEU A 18 12.63 16.42 8.85
CA LEU A 18 11.76 16.74 7.73
C LEU A 18 10.32 17.01 8.20
N VAL A 19 9.78 16.17 9.08
CA VAL A 19 8.46 16.36 9.67
C VAL A 19 8.38 17.73 10.35
N ILE A 20 9.35 18.05 11.22
CA ILE A 20 9.37 19.32 11.95
C ILE A 20 9.53 20.50 10.98
N SER A 21 10.38 20.35 9.95
CA SER A 21 10.58 21.36 8.89
C SER A 21 9.30 21.63 8.09
N LEU A 22 8.49 20.60 7.85
CA LEU A 22 7.17 20.69 7.22
C LEU A 22 6.08 21.22 8.17
N GLY A 23 6.44 21.59 9.41
CA GLY A 23 5.50 22.07 10.43
C GLY A 23 4.77 20.96 11.19
N GLY A 24 5.20 19.71 11.04
CA GLY A 24 4.64 18.57 11.75
C GLY A 24 5.09 18.50 13.21
N VAL A 25 4.28 17.81 14.00
CA VAL A 25 4.46 17.62 15.45
C VAL A 25 4.96 16.20 15.69
N LEU A 26 6.06 16.07 16.42
CA LEU A 26 6.53 14.77 16.90
C LEU A 26 5.76 14.38 18.17
N ASN A 27 5.10 13.23 18.14
CA ASN A 27 4.41 12.65 19.28
C ASN A 27 5.38 11.83 20.14
N THR A 28 5.03 11.67 21.42
CA THR A 28 5.83 10.92 22.40
C THR A 28 5.85 9.41 22.16
N ASP A 29 4.92 8.90 21.36
CA ASP A 29 4.84 7.50 20.92
C ASP A 29 5.79 7.17 19.75
N GLY A 30 6.55 8.16 19.25
CA GLY A 30 7.44 7.99 18.09
C GLY A 30 6.72 8.15 16.75
N SER A 31 5.45 8.56 16.75
CA SER A 31 4.76 9.01 15.55
C SER A 31 4.92 10.52 15.34
N ALA A 32 4.61 11.00 14.15
CA ALA A 32 4.81 12.37 13.71
C ALA A 32 3.59 12.82 12.92
N SER A 33 2.88 13.85 13.38
CA SER A 33 1.67 14.36 12.75
C SER A 33 1.99 15.56 11.88
N LEU A 34 1.80 15.47 10.57
CA LEU A 34 1.97 16.58 9.64
C LEU A 34 0.76 17.52 9.65
N PRO A 35 0.93 18.81 9.27
CA PRO A 35 -0.18 19.77 9.21
C PRO A 35 -1.25 19.40 8.19
N ASP A 36 -0.87 18.64 7.17
CA ASP A 36 -1.77 18.14 6.13
C ASP A 36 -2.69 17.01 6.63
N GLY A 37 -2.50 16.55 7.86
CA GLY A 37 -3.27 15.47 8.49
C GLY A 37 -2.63 14.09 8.37
N SER A 38 -1.48 13.98 7.70
CA SER A 38 -0.72 12.72 7.62
C SER A 38 -0.07 12.38 8.97
N LEU A 39 0.03 11.09 9.29
CA LEU A 39 0.73 10.53 10.44
C LEU A 39 1.89 9.66 9.97
N VAL A 40 3.11 9.97 10.37
CA VAL A 40 4.31 9.15 10.14
C VAL A 40 4.63 8.40 11.42
N ASP A 41 4.50 7.08 11.44
CA ASP A 41 4.96 6.23 12.52
C ASP A 41 6.39 5.77 12.23
N MET A 42 7.38 6.37 12.91
CA MET A 42 8.79 6.00 12.75
C MET A 42 9.16 4.71 13.50
N SER A 43 8.28 4.22 14.39
CA SER A 43 8.52 2.95 15.09
C SER A 43 8.14 1.75 14.22
N LYS A 44 7.10 1.92 13.40
CA LYS A 44 6.60 0.91 12.46
C LYS A 44 7.04 1.16 11.03
N ASN A 45 7.79 2.24 10.77
CA ASN A 45 8.15 2.73 9.45
C ASN A 45 6.96 2.76 8.49
N LEU A 46 5.91 3.42 8.95
CA LEU A 46 4.62 3.50 8.31
C LEU A 46 4.26 4.98 8.12
N LEU A 47 3.70 5.35 6.97
CA LEU A 47 3.06 6.64 6.75
C LEU A 47 1.58 6.42 6.51
N LYS A 48 0.73 7.09 7.28
CA LYS A 48 -0.69 7.22 7.00
C LYS A 48 -0.96 8.62 6.44
N GLY A 49 -1.45 8.71 5.22
CA GLY A 49 -1.95 9.95 4.64
C GLY A 49 -3.25 10.44 5.29
N PRO A 50 -3.64 11.70 5.07
CA PRO A 50 -4.89 12.28 5.54
C PRO A 50 -6.11 11.72 4.81
N ASP A 51 -5.90 11.18 3.61
CA ASP A 51 -6.88 10.37 2.87
C ASP A 51 -7.09 8.99 3.48
N GLY A 52 -6.28 8.60 4.48
CA GLY A 52 -6.33 7.30 5.14
C GLY A 52 -5.51 6.22 4.46
N VAL A 53 -4.78 6.55 3.38
CA VAL A 53 -3.87 5.61 2.70
C VAL A 53 -2.64 5.38 3.56
N ILE A 54 -2.22 4.13 3.69
CA ILE A 54 -1.18 3.63 4.58
C ILE A 54 -0.03 3.10 3.73
N HIS A 55 1.10 3.79 3.70
CA HIS A 55 2.32 3.40 3.02
C HIS A 55 3.29 2.73 4.00
N HIS A 56 3.68 1.51 3.70
CA HIS A 56 4.69 0.76 4.42
C HIS A 56 6.06 0.92 3.77
N GLN A 57 7.10 0.78 4.59
CA GLN A 57 8.49 0.83 4.11
C GLN A 57 8.86 -0.34 3.19
N ASP A 58 8.21 -1.50 3.34
CA ASP A 58 8.40 -2.64 2.45
C ASP A 58 7.88 -2.38 1.02
N GLY A 59 7.23 -1.22 0.79
CA GLY A 59 6.63 -0.82 -0.48
C GLY A 59 5.15 -1.18 -0.58
N ARG A 60 4.56 -1.81 0.44
CA ARG A 60 3.12 -2.07 0.52
C ARG A 60 2.34 -0.78 0.74
N VAL A 61 1.20 -0.64 0.08
CA VAL A 61 0.28 0.49 0.23
C VAL A 61 -1.11 -0.03 0.49
N GLU A 62 -1.68 0.24 1.66
CA GLU A 62 -3.07 -0.06 1.97
C GLU A 62 -3.93 1.19 1.76
N PHE A 63 -5.06 1.01 1.11
CA PHE A 63 -6.05 2.04 0.89
C PHE A 63 -7.20 1.87 1.90
N PRO A 64 -7.88 2.95 2.27
CA PRO A 64 -8.99 2.91 3.22
C PRO A 64 -10.21 2.15 2.68
N ASP A 65 -10.30 1.93 1.37
CA ASP A 65 -11.31 1.08 0.74
C ASP A 65 -11.04 -0.43 0.95
N GLY A 66 -9.89 -0.78 1.54
CA GLY A 66 -9.45 -2.16 1.77
C GLY A 66 -8.59 -2.73 0.63
N ARG A 67 -8.27 -1.93 -0.39
CA ARG A 67 -7.33 -2.33 -1.44
C ARG A 67 -5.90 -2.31 -0.90
N ILE A 68 -5.09 -3.31 -1.25
CA ILE A 68 -3.68 -3.40 -0.89
C ILE A 68 -2.87 -3.48 -2.18
N ILE A 69 -1.84 -2.66 -2.31
CA ILE A 69 -0.85 -2.75 -3.39
C ILE A 69 0.44 -3.24 -2.75
N TRP A 70 0.96 -4.35 -3.23
CA TRP A 70 2.22 -4.94 -2.81
C TRP A 70 3.40 -4.35 -3.59
N PRO A 71 4.62 -4.46 -3.06
CA PRO A 71 5.82 -3.95 -3.73
C PRO A 71 6.17 -4.68 -5.03
N ASP A 72 5.65 -5.88 -5.25
CA ASP A 72 5.75 -6.65 -6.50
C ASP A 72 4.67 -6.25 -7.53
N ASN A 73 4.04 -5.09 -7.34
CA ASN A 73 2.93 -4.60 -8.15
C ASN A 73 1.65 -5.47 -8.10
N THR A 74 1.57 -6.46 -7.18
CA THR A 74 0.33 -7.21 -6.93
C THR A 74 -0.70 -6.31 -6.25
N ILE A 75 -1.94 -6.35 -6.72
CA ILE A 75 -3.06 -5.57 -6.19
C ILE A 75 -4.09 -6.55 -5.62
N GLU A 76 -4.32 -6.50 -4.31
CA GLU A 76 -5.44 -7.16 -3.67
C GLU A 76 -6.59 -6.18 -3.51
N TYR A 77 -7.79 -6.62 -3.87
CA TYR A 77 -9.03 -5.89 -3.71
C TYR A 77 -9.81 -6.43 -2.50
N PRO A 78 -10.62 -5.58 -1.86
CA PRO A 78 -11.40 -5.98 -0.67
C PRO A 78 -12.47 -7.04 -0.96
N ASP A 79 -12.86 -7.22 -2.22
CA ASP A 79 -13.79 -8.26 -2.65
C ASP A 79 -13.15 -9.65 -2.71
N GLY A 80 -11.82 -9.76 -2.53
CA GLY A 80 -11.05 -11.00 -2.64
C GLY A 80 -10.41 -11.21 -4.01
N ARG A 81 -10.55 -10.25 -4.93
CA ARG A 81 -9.85 -10.28 -6.22
C ARG A 81 -8.37 -9.94 -6.02
N ILE A 82 -7.48 -10.68 -6.68
CA ILE A 82 -6.04 -10.42 -6.68
C ILE A 82 -5.59 -10.25 -8.12
N VAL A 83 -4.84 -9.20 -8.42
CA VAL A 83 -4.26 -8.94 -9.75
C VAL A 83 -2.76 -8.87 -9.61
N TRP A 84 -2.05 -9.80 -10.22
CA TRP A 84 -0.58 -9.82 -10.25
C TRP A 84 -0.03 -8.92 -11.36
N GLU A 85 1.25 -8.58 -11.26
CA GLU A 85 1.95 -7.74 -12.25
C GLU A 85 1.95 -8.36 -13.67
N ASP A 86 2.00 -9.69 -13.75
CA ASP A 86 1.96 -10.43 -15.01
C ASP A 86 0.61 -10.34 -15.75
N GLY A 87 -0.41 -9.73 -15.12
CA GLY A 87 -1.76 -9.62 -15.63
C GLY A 87 -2.64 -10.82 -15.27
N THR A 88 -2.13 -11.78 -14.49
CA THR A 88 -2.94 -12.83 -13.89
C THR A 88 -3.91 -12.20 -12.90
N GLU A 89 -5.15 -12.64 -12.92
CA GLU A 89 -6.21 -12.17 -12.05
C GLU A 89 -6.90 -13.36 -11.40
N GLN A 90 -6.84 -13.45 -10.07
CA GLN A 90 -7.67 -14.34 -9.29
C GLN A 90 -8.95 -13.62 -8.88
N LEU A 91 -10.07 -14.27 -9.16
CA LEU A 91 -11.41 -13.82 -8.80
C LEU A 91 -11.81 -14.41 -7.45
N PRO A 92 -12.74 -13.77 -6.74
CA PRO A 92 -13.20 -14.23 -5.43
C PRO A 92 -14.00 -15.54 -5.47
N ASP A 93 -14.44 -15.97 -6.66
CA ASP A 93 -15.03 -17.30 -6.87
C ASP A 93 -13.97 -18.42 -6.92
N GLY A 94 -12.69 -18.07 -6.84
CA GLY A 94 -11.55 -18.97 -6.92
C GLY A 94 -11.06 -19.21 -8.36
N SER A 95 -11.70 -18.63 -9.37
CA SER A 95 -11.26 -18.71 -10.75
C SER A 95 -10.01 -17.86 -10.98
N THR A 96 -9.10 -18.32 -11.84
CA THR A 96 -7.89 -17.59 -12.22
C THR A 96 -7.91 -17.30 -13.72
N LYS A 97 -7.85 -16.03 -14.08
CA LYS A 97 -7.67 -15.55 -15.46
C LYS A 97 -6.21 -15.26 -15.70
N TYR A 98 -5.63 -15.88 -16.72
CA TYR A 98 -4.28 -15.61 -17.15
C TYR A 98 -4.26 -14.53 -18.24
N PRO A 99 -3.14 -13.80 -18.38
CA PRO A 99 -2.97 -12.79 -19.43
C PRO A 99 -3.11 -13.38 -20.85
N ASP A 100 -2.84 -14.68 -21.01
CA ASP A 100 -2.96 -15.42 -22.28
C ASP A 100 -4.43 -15.64 -22.70
N GLY A 101 -5.40 -15.21 -21.89
CA GLY A 101 -6.83 -15.39 -22.11
C GLY A 101 -7.40 -16.69 -21.55
N LEU A 102 -6.53 -17.62 -21.14
CA LEU A 102 -6.94 -18.85 -20.47
C LEU A 102 -7.57 -18.52 -19.12
N THR A 103 -8.72 -19.12 -18.86
CA THR A 103 -9.39 -18.99 -17.55
C THR A 103 -9.54 -20.37 -16.94
N TYR A 104 -9.13 -20.53 -15.69
CA TYR A 104 -9.27 -21.75 -14.92
C TYR A 104 -10.28 -21.53 -13.80
N ASP A 105 -11.13 -22.52 -13.53
CA ASP A 105 -12.02 -22.50 -12.37
C ASP A 105 -11.25 -22.82 -11.07
N ALA A 106 -11.93 -22.71 -9.93
CA ALA A 106 -11.38 -23.04 -8.61
C ALA A 106 -10.96 -24.51 -8.46
N GLN A 107 -11.39 -25.39 -9.36
CA GLN A 107 -11.01 -26.81 -9.42
C GLN A 107 -9.81 -27.06 -10.33
N GLY A 108 -9.30 -26.02 -11.01
CA GLY A 108 -8.19 -26.10 -11.95
C GLY A 108 -8.58 -26.61 -13.34
N ASN A 109 -9.88 -26.61 -13.69
CA ASN A 109 -10.33 -26.92 -15.05
C ASN A 109 -10.29 -25.67 -15.92
N LEU A 110 -9.82 -25.81 -17.15
CA LEU A 110 -9.88 -24.75 -18.14
C LEU A 110 -11.35 -24.52 -18.56
N VAL A 111 -11.85 -23.29 -18.38
CA VAL A 111 -13.21 -22.90 -18.78
C VAL A 111 -13.26 -22.11 -20.09
N SER A 112 -12.14 -21.54 -20.55
CA SER A 112 -12.04 -20.82 -21.83
C SER A 112 -10.66 -20.85 -22.44
#